data_AF-A0A2V8I182-F1
#
_entry.id   AF-A0A2V8I182-F1
#
_cell.length_a   1.000
_cell.length_b   1.000
_cell.length_c   1.000
_cell.angle_alpha   90.00
_cell.angle_beta   90.00
_cell.angle_gamma   90.00
#
_symmetry.space_group_name_H-M   'P 1'
#
loop_
_entity.id
_entity.type
_entity.pdbx_description
1 polymer ?
#
loop_
_entity_poly.entity_id
_entity_poly.type
_entity_poly.pdbx_seq_one_letter_code
_entity_poly.pdbx_strand_id
1 'polypeptide(L)'
;MAWVGTGAVWTLSSGVLKGSPLGQMPRAAMMSHGDGALRFVQISDSHIGFNKPANTDVTATLRAAIAKIKAEPEAPAFVLHTGDLTHLSKPAEFDTLQQVLSELSVPIFYVPGEHDVLEDDGKSYLERFGKGTSGAGWHSFDRGGVHFIGLVNVVNLKAGGLGTLGDEQLEWLEKDVRRLTSSTPIVVFAHIPLWSVYPEWGWGTDDSERALSYVKRFGSVSVLNGHIHQVMQKVEGHVTFHTAMSTAFPQPAPGAAASPGPMKVADDRLRKVLGLSRMSFHAVNHPIAITDLPLEAETPAAGAHDVVVDNFSFSPAKASVSAGTTITWTNRDDVPHTIVSAEQKFRSPVLDTDEQFSHRFDVPGTYQYFCGMHPKMTGQIVVG
;
A
#
# COMPACT_ATOMS: atom_id res chain seq x y z
N MET A 1 -22.01 9.87 -19.70
CA MET A 1 -20.91 10.82 -19.95
C MET A 1 -19.61 10.09 -19.68
N ALA A 2 -18.77 9.89 -20.69
CA ALA A 2 -17.52 9.15 -20.55
C ALA A 2 -16.39 10.09 -20.10
N TRP A 3 -15.55 9.63 -19.17
CA TRP A 3 -14.34 10.34 -18.73
C TRP A 3 -13.19 9.35 -18.59
N VAL A 4 -12.02 9.74 -19.07
CA VAL A 4 -10.84 8.88 -19.25
C VAL A 4 -10.05 8.85 -17.94
N GLY A 5 -9.70 7.66 -17.47
CA GLY A 5 -8.82 7.48 -16.31
C GLY A 5 -7.34 7.42 -16.70
N THR A 6 -6.46 7.86 -15.79
CA THR A 6 -5.00 7.73 -15.89
C THR A 6 -4.40 7.18 -14.59
N GLY A 7 -3.22 6.56 -14.72
CA GLY A 7 -2.31 6.16 -13.64
C GLY A 7 -0.92 6.77 -13.85
N ALA A 8 0.12 6.29 -13.16
CA ALA A 8 1.51 6.80 -13.19
C ALA A 8 2.55 5.84 -13.85
N VAL A 9 3.86 5.88 -13.55
CA VAL A 9 4.92 5.43 -14.51
C VAL A 9 5.85 4.30 -13.94
N TRP A 10 5.79 3.05 -14.46
CA TRP A 10 6.49 1.80 -13.97
C TRP A 10 7.63 1.26 -14.91
N THR A 11 8.82 0.88 -14.37
CA THR A 11 10.06 0.63 -15.17
C THR A 11 11.01 -0.50 -14.60
N LEU A 12 12.38 -0.41 -14.65
CA LEU A 12 13.44 -1.35 -14.12
C LEU A 12 14.86 -0.73 -13.82
N SER A 13 15.39 -0.63 -12.57
CA SER A 13 16.83 -0.29 -12.24
C SER A 13 17.30 -0.55 -10.78
N SER A 14 18.56 -0.97 -10.61
CA SER A 14 19.49 -0.83 -9.46
C SER A 14 19.08 -1.20 -8.02
N GLY A 15 17.81 -1.49 -7.67
CA GLY A 15 17.47 -2.46 -6.60
C GLY A 15 17.02 -2.04 -5.19
N VAL A 16 16.65 -0.79 -4.85
CA VAL A 16 15.96 -0.41 -3.55
C VAL A 16 14.72 0.47 -3.85
N LEU A 17 13.82 0.84 -2.91
CA LEU A 17 12.43 1.32 -3.18
C LEU A 17 12.17 2.88 -3.34
N LYS A 18 10.97 3.27 -3.82
CA LYS A 18 10.42 4.61 -4.19
C LYS A 18 8.86 4.63 -4.25
N GLY A 19 8.27 5.82 -4.40
CA GLY A 19 6.92 6.14 -4.96
C GLY A 19 6.99 7.36 -5.91
N SER A 20 5.98 7.64 -6.77
CA SER A 20 5.94 8.88 -7.61
C SER A 20 4.52 9.23 -8.16
N PRO A 21 3.92 10.39 -7.87
CA PRO A 21 2.61 10.78 -8.43
C PRO A 21 2.60 10.91 -9.97
N LEU A 22 1.41 10.89 -10.58
CA LEU A 22 1.25 11.21 -12.00
C LEU A 22 1.50 12.71 -12.25
N GLY A 23 2.32 13.02 -13.24
CA GLY A 23 2.40 14.37 -13.82
C GLY A 23 3.59 15.23 -13.37
N GLN A 24 4.44 14.78 -12.45
CA GLN A 24 5.67 15.48 -12.07
C GLN A 24 6.94 14.69 -12.41
N MET A 25 7.62 15.10 -13.48
CA MET A 25 9.01 14.75 -13.76
C MET A 25 9.94 15.87 -13.27
N PRO A 26 10.86 15.62 -12.32
CA PRO A 26 11.93 16.56 -12.00
C PRO A 26 12.82 16.78 -13.23
N ARG A 27 12.97 18.03 -13.68
CA ARG A 27 13.64 18.40 -14.94
C ARG A 27 15.19 18.31 -14.88
N ALA A 28 15.73 17.44 -14.03
CA ALA A 28 17.13 17.41 -13.62
C ALA A 28 17.65 15.97 -13.37
N ALA A 29 17.56 15.11 -14.40
CA ALA A 29 18.13 13.75 -14.37
C ALA A 29 18.68 13.29 -15.74
N MET A 30 19.14 14.22 -16.59
CA MET A 30 20.03 13.84 -17.70
C MET A 30 21.43 13.55 -17.13
N MET A 31 22.11 12.54 -17.67
CA MET A 31 23.46 12.06 -17.31
C MET A 31 23.60 11.10 -16.11
N SER A 32 23.17 9.85 -16.29
CA SER A 32 24.08 8.67 -16.25
C SER A 32 23.35 7.43 -16.80
N HIS A 33 24.08 6.39 -17.23
CA HIS A 33 23.53 5.23 -17.95
C HIS A 33 23.54 3.94 -17.10
N GLY A 34 22.49 3.10 -17.23
CA GLY A 34 22.47 1.71 -16.75
C GLY A 34 21.14 1.30 -16.12
N ASP A 35 20.13 1.02 -16.96
CA ASP A 35 18.74 0.66 -16.59
C ASP A 35 17.99 1.71 -15.72
N GLY A 36 16.68 1.92 -15.89
CA GLY A 36 15.89 2.97 -15.21
C GLY A 36 14.67 2.48 -14.41
N ALA A 37 14.60 2.73 -13.08
CA ALA A 37 13.54 2.60 -12.05
C ALA A 37 12.50 1.42 -12.02
N LEU A 38 12.77 0.31 -11.30
CA LEU A 38 11.82 -0.83 -11.16
C LEU A 38 10.44 -0.45 -10.54
N ARG A 39 9.35 -1.16 -10.91
CA ARG A 39 7.99 -0.97 -10.36
C ARG A 39 7.04 -2.17 -10.61
N PHE A 40 6.12 -2.44 -9.66
CA PHE A 40 5.03 -3.43 -9.75
C PHE A 40 3.81 -3.01 -8.87
N VAL A 41 2.59 -3.44 -9.21
CA VAL A 41 1.35 -3.10 -8.45
C VAL A 41 1.09 -4.12 -7.34
N GLN A 42 0.51 -3.70 -6.21
CA GLN A 42 -0.28 -4.59 -5.33
C GLN A 42 -1.78 -4.25 -5.42
N ILE A 43 -2.60 -5.26 -5.69
CA ILE A 43 -4.06 -5.27 -5.51
C ILE A 43 -4.35 -6.13 -4.28
N SER A 44 -5.43 -5.86 -3.56
CA SER A 44 -5.87 -6.70 -2.44
C SER A 44 -7.39 -6.67 -2.27
N ASP A 45 -7.91 -7.70 -1.59
CA ASP A 45 -9.25 -7.79 -1.01
C ASP A 45 -10.34 -7.31 -1.97
N SER A 46 -10.45 -8.00 -3.11
CA SER A 46 -11.40 -7.68 -4.19
C SER A 46 -12.79 -8.25 -3.95
N HIS A 47 -12.93 -9.29 -3.13
CA HIS A 47 -14.19 -9.90 -2.70
C HIS A 47 -15.25 -10.01 -3.82
N ILE A 48 -14.87 -10.47 -5.01
CA ILE A 48 -15.82 -10.59 -6.12
C ILE A 48 -16.98 -11.49 -5.70
N GLY A 49 -18.21 -10.98 -5.85
CA GLY A 49 -19.44 -11.57 -5.32
C GLY A 49 -20.10 -10.77 -4.17
N PHE A 50 -19.35 -9.90 -3.47
CA PHE A 50 -19.92 -9.02 -2.45
C PHE A 50 -20.84 -7.94 -3.03
N ASN A 51 -21.98 -7.72 -2.38
CA ASN A 51 -23.04 -6.79 -2.85
C ASN A 51 -23.88 -6.17 -1.71
N LYS A 52 -23.29 -5.99 -0.52
CA LYS A 52 -24.02 -5.49 0.68
C LYS A 52 -23.84 -3.97 0.84
N PRO A 53 -24.57 -3.28 1.75
CA PRO A 53 -24.59 -1.81 1.81
C PRO A 53 -23.26 -1.06 2.01
N ALA A 54 -22.13 -1.74 2.28
CA ALA A 54 -20.80 -1.14 2.25
C ALA A 54 -20.28 -0.90 0.82
N ASN A 55 -20.59 -1.80 -0.13
CA ASN A 55 -20.40 -1.63 -1.56
C ASN A 55 -21.31 -2.62 -2.31
N THR A 56 -22.21 -2.11 -3.16
CA THR A 56 -23.17 -2.93 -3.93
C THR A 56 -22.60 -3.46 -5.24
N ASP A 57 -21.46 -2.95 -5.72
CA ASP A 57 -20.79 -3.39 -6.95
C ASP A 57 -19.25 -3.32 -6.82
N VAL A 58 -18.69 -4.37 -6.21
CA VAL A 58 -17.23 -4.57 -6.12
C VAL A 58 -16.57 -4.84 -7.47
N THR A 59 -17.34 -5.26 -8.47
CA THR A 59 -16.81 -5.48 -9.83
C THR A 59 -16.51 -4.15 -10.50
N ALA A 60 -17.35 -3.13 -10.30
CA ALA A 60 -17.09 -1.77 -10.76
C ALA A 60 -15.90 -1.11 -10.04
N THR A 61 -15.68 -1.35 -8.74
CA THR A 61 -14.52 -0.79 -8.02
C THR A 61 -13.21 -1.48 -8.41
N LEU A 62 -13.17 -2.81 -8.58
CA LEU A 62 -11.99 -3.49 -9.15
C LEU A 62 -11.72 -3.03 -10.59
N ARG A 63 -12.76 -2.88 -11.44
CA ARG A 63 -12.61 -2.33 -12.79
C ARG A 63 -12.08 -0.90 -12.79
N ALA A 64 -12.46 -0.07 -11.82
CA ALA A 64 -11.90 1.29 -11.66
C ALA A 64 -10.42 1.26 -11.25
N ALA A 65 -10.03 0.34 -10.37
CA ALA A 65 -8.63 0.11 -10.00
C ALA A 65 -7.79 -0.33 -11.23
N ILE A 66 -8.28 -1.30 -11.99
CA ILE A 66 -7.66 -1.77 -13.24
C ILE A 66 -7.58 -0.66 -14.30
N ALA A 67 -8.59 0.19 -14.43
CA ALA A 67 -8.56 1.34 -15.33
C ALA A 67 -7.44 2.33 -14.98
N LYS A 68 -7.12 2.52 -13.69
CA LYS A 68 -5.92 3.27 -13.27
C LYS A 68 -4.64 2.55 -13.71
N ILE A 69 -4.49 1.27 -13.35
CA ILE A 69 -3.29 0.46 -13.67
C ILE A 69 -2.99 0.43 -15.18
N LYS A 70 -4.03 0.34 -16.03
CA LYS A 70 -3.90 0.27 -17.50
C LYS A 70 -3.48 1.58 -18.14
N ALA A 71 -3.70 2.70 -17.47
CA ALA A 71 -3.41 4.03 -17.97
C ALA A 71 -2.22 4.69 -17.26
N GLU A 72 -1.39 3.86 -16.64
CA GLU A 72 -0.03 4.13 -16.16
C GLU A 72 0.92 4.36 -17.37
N PRO A 73 1.47 5.57 -17.65
CA PRO A 73 2.20 5.86 -18.90
C PRO A 73 3.49 5.08 -19.17
N GLU A 74 4.03 4.37 -18.18
CA GLU A 74 4.88 3.19 -18.41
C GLU A 74 4.24 2.06 -17.59
N ALA A 75 4.08 0.86 -18.14
CA ALA A 75 3.25 -0.22 -17.59
C ALA A 75 3.99 -1.13 -16.58
N PRO A 76 3.31 -1.75 -15.59
CA PRO A 76 3.97 -2.48 -14.51
C PRO A 76 4.64 -3.77 -15.01
N ALA A 77 5.77 -4.15 -14.41
CA ALA A 77 6.46 -5.38 -14.76
C ALA A 77 5.63 -6.65 -14.44
N PHE A 78 4.71 -6.53 -13.48
CA PHE A 78 3.69 -7.49 -13.05
C PHE A 78 2.77 -6.85 -11.98
N VAL A 79 1.73 -7.57 -11.58
CA VAL A 79 0.84 -7.27 -10.45
C VAL A 79 0.95 -8.39 -9.41
N LEU A 80 0.88 -8.05 -8.13
CA LEU A 80 0.59 -8.97 -7.03
C LEU A 80 -0.88 -8.81 -6.63
N HIS A 81 -1.57 -9.90 -6.34
CA HIS A 81 -2.86 -9.87 -5.63
C HIS A 81 -2.73 -10.63 -4.30
N THR A 82 -2.89 -9.91 -3.19
CA THR A 82 -2.65 -10.40 -1.81
C THR A 82 -3.89 -10.98 -1.14
N GLY A 83 -4.62 -11.83 -1.88
CA GLY A 83 -5.75 -12.60 -1.37
C GLY A 83 -7.09 -11.88 -1.32
N ASP A 84 -8.12 -12.64 -0.95
CA ASP A 84 -9.54 -12.33 -1.02
C ASP A 84 -9.93 -11.83 -2.42
N LEU A 85 -9.64 -12.68 -3.41
CA LEU A 85 -10.04 -12.50 -4.80
C LEU A 85 -11.58 -12.53 -4.91
N THR A 86 -12.17 -13.54 -4.29
CA THR A 86 -13.62 -13.80 -4.23
C THR A 86 -14.18 -13.52 -2.84
N HIS A 87 -15.51 -13.51 -2.71
CA HIS A 87 -16.15 -13.33 -1.40
C HIS A 87 -16.65 -14.64 -0.78
N LEU A 88 -16.98 -15.64 -1.59
CA LEU A 88 -17.58 -16.89 -1.13
C LEU A 88 -17.04 -18.09 -1.92
N SER A 89 -15.79 -18.00 -2.42
CA SER A 89 -15.07 -19.04 -3.19
C SER A 89 -15.85 -19.62 -4.40
N LYS A 90 -16.86 -18.94 -4.93
CA LYS A 90 -17.74 -19.55 -5.95
C LYS A 90 -17.08 -19.57 -7.33
N PRO A 91 -17.30 -20.60 -8.15
CA PRO A 91 -16.80 -20.65 -9.53
C PRO A 91 -17.13 -19.38 -10.34
N ALA A 92 -18.38 -18.91 -10.30
CA ALA A 92 -18.79 -17.69 -11.00
C ALA A 92 -18.12 -16.40 -10.48
N GLU A 93 -17.69 -16.37 -9.21
CA GLU A 93 -16.94 -15.26 -8.63
C GLU A 93 -15.49 -15.28 -9.14
N PHE A 94 -14.84 -16.45 -9.14
CA PHE A 94 -13.51 -16.64 -9.73
C PHE A 94 -13.47 -16.39 -11.25
N ASP A 95 -14.51 -16.80 -11.97
CA ASP A 95 -14.60 -16.63 -13.43
C ASP A 95 -14.85 -15.14 -13.78
N THR A 96 -15.64 -14.43 -12.96
CA THR A 96 -15.81 -12.97 -13.06
C THR A 96 -14.49 -12.25 -12.77
N LEU A 97 -13.76 -12.64 -11.71
CA LEU A 97 -12.44 -12.10 -11.40
C LEU A 97 -11.45 -12.31 -12.56
N GLN A 98 -11.35 -13.52 -13.11
CA GLN A 98 -10.49 -13.80 -14.27
C GLN A 98 -10.84 -12.92 -15.47
N GLN A 99 -12.14 -12.77 -15.79
CA GLN A 99 -12.58 -11.87 -16.86
C GLN A 99 -12.14 -10.42 -16.60
N VAL A 100 -12.29 -9.93 -15.37
CA VAL A 100 -11.93 -8.56 -14.96
C VAL A 100 -10.41 -8.36 -15.00
N LEU A 101 -9.62 -9.29 -14.47
CA LEU A 101 -8.15 -9.21 -14.45
C LEU A 101 -7.52 -9.44 -15.82
N SER A 102 -8.17 -10.17 -16.74
CA SER A 102 -7.69 -10.37 -18.12
C SER A 102 -7.54 -9.07 -18.93
N GLU A 103 -8.09 -7.97 -18.44
CA GLU A 103 -7.90 -6.63 -18.98
C GLU A 103 -6.49 -6.05 -18.77
N LEU A 104 -5.67 -6.67 -17.92
CA LEU A 104 -4.28 -6.32 -17.66
C LEU A 104 -3.34 -7.14 -18.55
N SER A 105 -2.62 -6.49 -19.45
CA SER A 105 -1.66 -7.12 -20.38
C SER A 105 -0.32 -7.51 -19.74
N VAL A 106 -0.30 -7.80 -18.43
CA VAL A 106 0.90 -8.02 -17.61
C VAL A 106 0.75 -9.27 -16.74
N PRO A 107 1.85 -9.93 -16.31
CA PRO A 107 1.75 -11.07 -15.40
C PRO A 107 1.10 -10.67 -14.07
N ILE A 108 0.31 -11.58 -13.49
CA ILE A 108 -0.29 -11.43 -12.17
C ILE A 108 0.11 -12.63 -11.33
N PHE A 109 0.59 -12.40 -10.12
CA PHE A 109 0.93 -13.41 -9.12
C PHE A 109 -0.04 -13.33 -7.96
N TYR A 110 -0.42 -14.48 -7.42
CA TYR A 110 -1.54 -14.62 -6.48
C TYR A 110 -1.12 -15.38 -5.22
N VAL A 111 -1.67 -14.95 -4.09
CA VAL A 111 -1.89 -15.79 -2.91
C VAL A 111 -3.41 -15.78 -2.61
N PRO A 112 -4.01 -16.84 -2.07
CA PRO A 112 -5.41 -16.84 -1.69
C PRO A 112 -5.60 -16.12 -0.35
N GLY A 113 -6.76 -15.49 -0.16
CA GLY A 113 -7.24 -15.12 1.17
C GLY A 113 -8.19 -16.17 1.73
N GLU A 114 -8.68 -16.02 2.97
CA GLU A 114 -9.61 -17.00 3.52
C GLU A 114 -10.91 -17.10 2.73
N HIS A 115 -11.37 -16.01 2.10
CA HIS A 115 -12.58 -16.03 1.26
C HIS A 115 -12.40 -16.78 -0.07
N ASP A 116 -11.17 -17.19 -0.42
CA ASP A 116 -10.85 -18.00 -1.61
C ASP A 116 -10.75 -19.51 -1.34
N VAL A 117 -10.88 -19.95 -0.08
CA VAL A 117 -10.72 -21.36 0.32
C VAL A 117 -11.91 -21.97 1.07
N LEU A 118 -13.02 -21.22 1.24
CA LEU A 118 -14.14 -21.54 2.14
C LEU A 118 -14.93 -22.81 1.77
N GLU A 119 -15.13 -23.08 0.48
CA GLU A 119 -16.05 -24.12 -0.01
C GLU A 119 -15.37 -25.47 -0.29
N ASP A 120 -14.06 -25.46 -0.61
CA ASP A 120 -13.36 -26.65 -1.12
C ASP A 120 -11.87 -26.77 -0.72
N ASP A 121 -11.44 -26.19 0.40
CA ASP A 121 -10.04 -26.15 0.86
C ASP A 121 -9.08 -25.48 -0.16
N GLY A 122 -9.60 -24.62 -1.04
CA GLY A 122 -8.81 -23.88 -2.04
C GLY A 122 -8.53 -24.66 -3.34
N LYS A 123 -9.24 -25.76 -3.61
CA LYS A 123 -9.08 -26.54 -4.85
C LYS A 123 -9.50 -25.72 -6.09
N SER A 124 -10.60 -24.97 -6.01
CA SER A 124 -11.08 -24.08 -7.09
C SER A 124 -10.14 -22.90 -7.34
N TYR A 125 -9.45 -22.41 -6.30
CA TYR A 125 -8.36 -21.45 -6.42
C TYR A 125 -7.14 -22.07 -7.13
N LEU A 126 -6.67 -23.24 -6.69
CA LEU A 126 -5.51 -23.92 -7.27
C LEU A 126 -5.71 -24.32 -8.74
N GLU A 127 -6.91 -24.73 -9.13
CA GLU A 127 -7.27 -25.02 -10.53
C GLU A 127 -7.01 -23.82 -11.47
N ARG A 128 -7.25 -22.60 -10.98
CA ARG A 128 -7.21 -21.35 -11.76
C ARG A 128 -5.89 -20.60 -11.63
N PHE A 129 -5.33 -20.54 -10.43
CA PHE A 129 -4.19 -19.68 -10.08
C PHE A 129 -2.96 -20.44 -9.58
N GLY A 130 -3.08 -21.73 -9.20
CA GLY A 130 -1.98 -22.57 -8.69
C GLY A 130 -0.96 -23.04 -9.74
N LYS A 131 -0.98 -22.49 -10.96
CA LYS A 131 -0.09 -22.94 -12.03
C LYS A 131 1.36 -22.47 -11.79
N GLY A 132 2.21 -23.41 -11.34
CA GLY A 132 3.61 -23.16 -11.02
C GLY A 132 3.86 -22.88 -9.54
N THR A 133 2.84 -23.05 -8.69
CA THR A 133 2.98 -22.99 -7.23
C THR A 133 3.30 -24.37 -6.63
N SER A 134 3.66 -24.39 -5.36
CA SER A 134 3.86 -25.59 -4.55
C SER A 134 2.77 -25.73 -3.48
N GLY A 135 2.48 -26.96 -3.07
CA GLY A 135 1.51 -27.28 -2.03
C GLY A 135 0.17 -26.57 -2.22
N ALA A 136 -0.20 -25.72 -1.25
CA ALA A 136 -1.47 -24.99 -1.25
C ALA A 136 -1.44 -23.62 -1.95
N GLY A 137 -0.39 -23.30 -2.72
CA GLY A 137 -0.31 -22.08 -3.54
C GLY A 137 0.94 -21.22 -3.34
N TRP A 138 1.86 -21.61 -2.46
CA TRP A 138 3.07 -20.85 -2.18
C TRP A 138 4.10 -21.00 -3.29
N HIS A 139 4.84 -19.94 -3.58
CA HIS A 139 5.76 -19.89 -4.73
C HIS A 139 6.76 -18.74 -4.59
N SER A 140 7.77 -18.71 -5.44
CA SER A 140 8.71 -17.60 -5.52
C SER A 140 9.19 -17.35 -6.94
N PHE A 141 9.70 -16.14 -7.19
CA PHE A 141 10.26 -15.75 -8.48
C PHE A 141 11.29 -14.63 -8.34
N ASP A 142 12.28 -14.63 -9.23
CA ASP A 142 13.29 -13.57 -9.30
C ASP A 142 12.89 -12.56 -10.40
N ARG A 143 12.87 -11.25 -10.07
CA ARG A 143 12.60 -10.18 -11.05
C ARG A 143 13.39 -8.92 -10.73
N GLY A 144 14.19 -8.45 -11.71
CA GLY A 144 14.91 -7.16 -11.61
C GLY A 144 15.94 -7.09 -10.49
N GLY A 145 16.54 -8.23 -10.10
CA GLY A 145 17.48 -8.33 -8.98
C GLY A 145 16.83 -8.51 -7.61
N VAL A 146 15.50 -8.48 -7.53
CA VAL A 146 14.69 -8.68 -6.32
C VAL A 146 14.10 -10.09 -6.34
N HIS A 147 14.03 -10.72 -5.17
CA HIS A 147 13.43 -12.04 -4.99
C HIS A 147 12.05 -11.91 -4.32
N PHE A 148 11.01 -12.44 -4.95
CA PHE A 148 9.62 -12.37 -4.50
C PHE A 148 9.16 -13.73 -3.98
N ILE A 149 8.45 -13.73 -2.85
CA ILE A 149 7.99 -14.93 -2.13
C ILE A 149 6.50 -14.79 -1.82
N GLY A 150 5.64 -15.55 -2.49
CA GLY A 150 4.23 -15.67 -2.17
C GLY A 150 3.98 -16.78 -1.15
N LEU A 151 3.46 -16.42 0.03
CA LEU A 151 3.14 -17.33 1.13
C LEU A 151 1.62 -17.45 1.34
N VAL A 152 1.18 -18.65 1.72
CA VAL A 152 -0.22 -19.01 1.93
C VAL A 152 -0.46 -19.31 3.40
N ASN A 153 -1.18 -18.43 4.11
CA ASN A 153 -1.40 -18.51 5.55
C ASN A 153 -2.86 -18.77 5.99
N VAL A 154 -3.74 -19.12 5.04
CA VAL A 154 -5.21 -19.15 5.25
C VAL A 154 -5.85 -20.54 5.29
N VAL A 155 -5.16 -21.58 4.84
CA VAL A 155 -5.76 -22.89 4.50
C VAL A 155 -6.18 -23.72 5.74
N ASN A 156 -5.61 -23.43 6.91
CA ASN A 156 -6.00 -24.05 8.18
C ASN A 156 -6.61 -23.04 9.17
N LEU A 157 -7.15 -21.92 8.67
CA LEU A 157 -7.66 -20.84 9.49
C LEU A 157 -8.90 -21.28 10.29
N LYS A 158 -8.86 -21.10 11.61
CA LYS A 158 -10.03 -21.21 12.48
C LYS A 158 -10.75 -19.86 12.50
N ALA A 159 -12.08 -19.84 12.62
CA ALA A 159 -12.84 -18.59 12.73
C ALA A 159 -12.32 -17.72 13.90
N GLY A 160 -11.83 -16.51 13.58
CA GLY A 160 -11.19 -15.59 14.54
C GLY A 160 -9.80 -16.04 15.05
N GLY A 161 -9.21 -17.08 14.46
CA GLY A 161 -7.86 -17.53 14.76
C GLY A 161 -6.79 -16.82 13.92
N LEU A 162 -5.52 -17.05 14.26
CA LEU A 162 -4.38 -16.57 13.49
C LEU A 162 -4.15 -17.43 12.24
N GLY A 163 -3.57 -16.83 11.20
CA GLY A 163 -3.07 -17.55 10.03
C GLY A 163 -1.93 -18.51 10.38
N THR A 164 -1.70 -19.52 9.54
CA THR A 164 -0.62 -20.52 9.72
C THR A 164 0.00 -20.94 8.39
N LEU A 165 1.33 -21.02 8.35
CA LEU A 165 2.11 -21.40 7.17
C LEU A 165 2.38 -22.92 7.12
N GLY A 166 2.67 -23.53 8.27
CA GLY A 166 2.92 -24.96 8.41
C GLY A 166 4.34 -25.40 8.01
N ASP A 167 4.77 -26.55 8.55
CA ASP A 167 6.15 -27.05 8.42
C ASP A 167 6.63 -27.21 6.97
N GLU A 168 5.81 -27.76 6.08
CA GLU A 168 6.17 -28.00 4.67
C GLU A 168 6.55 -26.70 3.95
N GLN A 169 5.74 -25.65 4.12
CA GLN A 169 5.95 -24.34 3.53
C GLN A 169 7.13 -23.61 4.19
N LEU A 170 7.30 -23.73 5.51
CA LEU A 170 8.43 -23.13 6.23
C LEU A 170 9.76 -23.79 5.87
N GLU A 171 9.78 -25.11 5.69
CA GLU A 171 10.94 -25.83 5.14
C GLU A 171 11.23 -25.46 3.68
N TRP A 172 10.19 -25.32 2.84
CA TRP A 172 10.34 -24.84 1.46
C TRP A 172 10.94 -23.44 1.42
N LEU A 173 10.42 -22.52 2.25
CA LEU A 173 10.89 -21.15 2.39
C LEU A 173 12.36 -21.11 2.79
N GLU A 174 12.76 -21.87 3.82
CA GLU A 174 14.16 -21.96 4.24
C GLU A 174 15.06 -22.43 3.09
N LYS A 175 14.65 -23.48 2.36
CA LYS A 175 15.41 -24.08 1.26
C LYS A 175 15.60 -23.10 0.09
N ASP A 176 14.55 -22.36 -0.29
CA ASP A 176 14.63 -21.39 -1.38
C ASP A 176 15.51 -20.19 -1.00
N VAL A 177 15.26 -19.53 0.15
CA VAL A 177 16.08 -18.37 0.52
C VAL A 177 17.53 -18.75 0.82
N ARG A 178 17.86 -20.02 1.13
CA ARG A 178 19.23 -20.49 1.39
C ARG A 178 20.21 -20.20 0.25
N ARG A 179 19.75 -20.14 -1.02
CA ARG A 179 20.61 -19.84 -2.19
C ARG A 179 21.02 -18.36 -2.32
N LEU A 180 20.34 -17.46 -1.60
CA LEU A 180 20.44 -16.01 -1.79
C LEU A 180 21.50 -15.36 -0.87
N THR A 181 22.20 -14.35 -1.38
CA THR A 181 23.14 -13.54 -0.60
C THR A 181 22.40 -12.51 0.25
N SER A 182 22.98 -12.09 1.38
CA SER A 182 22.38 -11.06 2.27
C SER A 182 22.16 -9.70 1.59
N SER A 183 22.75 -9.48 0.41
CA SER A 183 22.53 -8.30 -0.44
C SER A 183 21.32 -8.39 -1.36
N THR A 184 20.69 -9.56 -1.52
CA THR A 184 19.46 -9.70 -2.33
C THR A 184 18.29 -9.04 -1.60
N PRO A 185 17.58 -8.07 -2.21
CA PRO A 185 16.34 -7.53 -1.66
C PRO A 185 15.23 -8.58 -1.74
N ILE A 186 14.48 -8.76 -0.65
CA ILE A 186 13.37 -9.71 -0.56
C ILE A 186 12.04 -8.96 -0.51
N VAL A 187 11.04 -9.46 -1.24
CA VAL A 187 9.64 -9.09 -1.08
C VAL A 187 8.83 -10.33 -0.74
N VAL A 188 8.35 -10.43 0.49
CA VAL A 188 7.39 -11.45 0.91
C VAL A 188 5.97 -10.89 0.71
N PHE A 189 5.04 -11.69 0.21
CA PHE A 189 3.63 -11.33 0.14
C PHE A 189 2.75 -12.49 0.61
N ALA A 190 1.74 -12.17 1.42
CA ALA A 190 0.79 -13.10 2.02
C ALA A 190 -0.61 -12.44 2.09
N HIS A 191 -1.63 -13.12 2.59
CA HIS A 191 -2.94 -12.49 2.81
C HIS A 191 -3.08 -11.90 4.22
N ILE A 192 -2.97 -12.76 5.25
CA ILE A 192 -2.99 -12.35 6.66
C ILE A 192 -1.62 -11.72 7.01
N PRO A 193 -1.53 -10.71 7.91
CA PRO A 193 -0.24 -10.14 8.31
C PRO A 193 0.76 -11.16 8.87
N LEU A 194 2.05 -10.94 8.59
CA LEU A 194 3.16 -11.69 9.22
C LEU A 194 3.68 -11.03 10.51
N TRP A 195 2.95 -10.07 11.07
CA TRP A 195 3.08 -9.60 12.45
C TRP A 195 1.74 -9.77 13.18
N SER A 196 1.70 -9.50 14.48
CA SER A 196 0.43 -9.31 15.20
C SER A 196 -0.04 -7.85 15.06
N VAL A 197 -1.13 -7.59 14.31
CA VAL A 197 -1.85 -6.30 14.36
C VAL A 197 -2.76 -6.30 15.59
N TYR A 198 -3.67 -7.26 15.61
CA TYR A 198 -4.75 -7.35 16.59
C TYR A 198 -5.21 -8.82 16.71
N PRO A 199 -4.50 -9.65 17.49
CA PRO A 199 -4.71 -11.11 17.53
C PRO A 199 -6.15 -11.55 17.85
N GLU A 200 -6.90 -10.76 18.62
CA GLU A 200 -8.31 -11.04 18.98
C GLU A 200 -9.24 -11.07 17.75
N TRP A 201 -8.83 -10.48 16.62
CA TRP A 201 -9.56 -10.47 15.35
C TRP A 201 -8.96 -11.42 14.31
N GLY A 202 -8.00 -12.27 14.70
CA GLY A 202 -7.24 -13.12 13.79
C GLY A 202 -6.15 -12.40 12.98
N TRP A 203 -5.93 -11.10 13.24
CA TRP A 203 -5.04 -10.24 12.45
C TRP A 203 -3.56 -10.48 12.77
N GLY A 204 -3.05 -11.64 12.38
CA GLY A 204 -1.65 -12.06 12.44
C GLY A 204 -1.47 -13.53 12.09
N THR A 205 -0.22 -13.96 11.90
CA THR A 205 0.14 -15.34 11.52
C THR A 205 0.98 -15.96 12.65
N ASP A 206 0.55 -17.10 13.18
CA ASP A 206 1.06 -17.72 14.42
C ASP A 206 2.54 -18.15 14.31
N ASP A 207 2.91 -18.75 13.18
CA ASP A 207 4.26 -19.22 12.87
C ASP A 207 5.11 -18.19 12.10
N SER A 208 4.69 -16.92 12.05
CA SER A 208 5.38 -15.87 11.30
C SER A 208 6.80 -15.60 11.79
N GLU A 209 7.08 -15.71 13.09
CA GLU A 209 8.44 -15.51 13.63
C GLU A 209 9.43 -16.48 12.96
N ARG A 210 9.03 -17.73 12.70
CA ARG A 210 9.87 -18.72 12.02
C ARG A 210 10.13 -18.33 10.57
N ALA A 211 9.11 -17.89 9.83
CA ALA A 211 9.29 -17.38 8.47
C ALA A 211 10.22 -16.15 8.43
N LEU A 212 9.98 -15.17 9.31
CA LEU A 212 10.82 -13.98 9.47
C LEU A 212 12.26 -14.34 9.88
N SER A 213 12.45 -15.41 10.66
CA SER A 213 13.78 -15.88 11.08
C SER A 213 14.68 -16.28 9.92
N TYR A 214 14.11 -16.71 8.79
CA TYR A 214 14.85 -17.08 7.58
C TYR A 214 15.24 -15.86 6.73
N VAL A 215 14.44 -14.79 6.77
CA VAL A 215 14.65 -13.56 5.97
C VAL A 215 15.32 -12.40 6.72
N LYS A 216 15.39 -12.41 8.07
CA LYS A 216 16.10 -11.40 8.89
C LYS A 216 17.64 -11.35 8.73
N ARG A 217 18.17 -11.96 7.66
CA ARG A 217 19.58 -11.90 7.25
C ARG A 217 19.82 -11.07 5.98
N PHE A 218 18.75 -10.62 5.32
CA PHE A 218 18.83 -9.80 4.11
C PHE A 218 18.80 -8.31 4.48
N GLY A 219 19.59 -7.50 3.79
CA GLY A 219 19.72 -6.06 4.10
C GLY A 219 18.48 -5.20 3.79
N SER A 220 17.49 -5.77 3.11
CA SER A 220 16.19 -5.15 2.82
C SER A 220 15.14 -6.24 2.65
N VAL A 221 14.11 -6.23 3.49
CA VAL A 221 12.92 -7.09 3.37
C VAL A 221 11.67 -6.22 3.40
N SER A 222 10.84 -6.34 2.37
CA SER A 222 9.47 -5.80 2.38
C SER A 222 8.48 -6.96 2.55
N VAL A 223 7.47 -6.78 3.39
CA VAL A 223 6.39 -7.76 3.61
C VAL A 223 5.04 -7.12 3.29
N LEU A 224 4.26 -7.75 2.43
CA LEU A 224 3.04 -7.18 1.85
C LEU A 224 1.83 -8.05 2.18
N ASN A 225 0.73 -7.46 2.65
CA ASN A 225 -0.48 -8.23 2.92
C ASN A 225 -1.79 -7.47 2.69
N GLY A 226 -2.90 -8.22 2.67
CA GLY A 226 -4.28 -7.74 2.58
C GLY A 226 -4.98 -7.76 3.94
N HIS A 227 -6.20 -8.30 3.98
CA HIS A 227 -6.96 -8.75 5.15
C HIS A 227 -7.46 -7.64 6.12
N ILE A 228 -6.69 -6.56 6.27
CA ILE A 228 -6.97 -5.43 7.18
C ILE A 228 -7.80 -4.32 6.51
N HIS A 229 -7.81 -4.30 5.17
CA HIS A 229 -8.50 -3.33 4.30
C HIS A 229 -8.12 -1.85 4.54
N GLN A 230 -7.01 -1.60 5.25
CA GLN A 230 -6.55 -0.30 5.70
C GLN A 230 -5.04 -0.21 5.48
N VAL A 231 -4.49 1.01 5.38
CA VAL A 231 -3.04 1.22 5.30
C VAL A 231 -2.46 1.19 6.71
N MET A 232 -1.55 0.25 6.97
CA MET A 232 -0.73 0.19 8.17
C MET A 232 0.72 -0.12 7.78
N GLN A 233 1.67 0.53 8.46
CA GLN A 233 3.10 0.33 8.25
C GLN A 233 3.84 0.27 9.58
N LYS A 234 4.83 -0.63 9.68
CA LYS A 234 5.78 -0.71 10.80
C LYS A 234 7.12 -1.26 10.29
N VAL A 235 8.19 -0.92 10.99
CA VAL A 235 9.57 -1.31 10.67
C VAL A 235 10.17 -2.08 11.84
N GLU A 236 10.77 -3.23 11.59
CA GLU A 236 11.56 -4.01 12.55
C GLU A 236 12.96 -4.26 11.94
N GLY A 237 13.92 -3.42 12.33
CA GLY A 237 15.28 -3.47 11.80
C GLY A 237 15.33 -3.14 10.30
N HIS A 238 15.58 -4.15 9.47
CA HIS A 238 15.58 -4.08 8.00
C HIS A 238 14.32 -4.69 7.36
N VAL A 239 13.37 -5.18 8.16
CA VAL A 239 12.06 -5.63 7.69
C VAL A 239 11.09 -4.45 7.78
N THR A 240 10.44 -4.11 6.67
CA THR A 240 9.26 -3.21 6.67
C THR A 240 8.07 -4.01 6.20
N PHE A 241 6.92 -3.86 6.86
CA PHE A 241 5.68 -4.51 6.45
C PHE A 241 4.60 -3.46 6.17
N HIS A 242 3.72 -3.80 5.23
CA HIS A 242 2.74 -2.90 4.64
C HIS A 242 1.43 -3.65 4.40
N THR A 243 0.32 -3.09 4.88
CA THR A 243 -1.03 -3.61 4.61
C THR A 243 -1.71 -2.74 3.54
N ALA A 244 -2.35 -3.37 2.56
CA ALA A 244 -3.02 -2.65 1.47
C ALA A 244 -4.47 -2.27 1.83
N MET A 245 -4.99 -1.24 1.15
CA MET A 245 -6.43 -1.01 1.09
C MET A 245 -7.11 -2.07 0.23
N SER A 246 -8.35 -2.39 0.61
CA SER A 246 -9.24 -3.22 -0.20
C SER A 246 -9.66 -2.50 -1.48
N THR A 247 -10.00 -3.29 -2.51
CA THR A 247 -10.69 -2.81 -3.71
C THR A 247 -12.22 -2.98 -3.63
N ALA A 248 -12.73 -3.61 -2.56
CA ALA A 248 -14.14 -3.91 -2.33
C ALA A 248 -14.82 -2.98 -1.31
N PHE A 249 -14.39 -2.97 -0.05
CA PHE A 249 -15.02 -2.22 1.06
C PHE A 249 -14.01 -1.94 2.19
N PRO A 250 -14.15 -0.86 2.98
CA PRO A 250 -13.31 -0.63 4.15
C PRO A 250 -13.73 -1.51 5.34
N GLN A 251 -12.82 -1.70 6.29
CA GLN A 251 -13.06 -2.30 7.60
C GLN A 251 -12.83 -1.27 8.74
N PRO A 252 -13.35 -1.49 9.96
CA PRO A 252 -13.05 -0.62 11.11
C PRO A 252 -11.59 -0.74 11.56
N ALA A 253 -11.09 0.31 12.22
CA ALA A 253 -9.80 0.30 12.90
C ALA A 253 -9.74 -0.77 14.01
N PRO A 254 -8.56 -1.36 14.31
CA PRO A 254 -8.42 -2.40 15.32
C PRO A 254 -8.96 -1.95 16.68
N GLY A 255 -9.81 -2.77 17.30
CA GLY A 255 -10.47 -2.45 18.58
C GLY A 255 -11.63 -1.44 18.52
N ALA A 256 -11.90 -0.80 17.37
CA ALA A 256 -12.99 0.17 17.22
C ALA A 256 -14.39 -0.45 16.98
N ALA A 257 -14.49 -1.78 16.99
CA ALA A 257 -15.70 -2.56 16.73
C ALA A 257 -15.74 -3.85 17.58
N ALA A 258 -16.81 -4.64 17.47
CA ALA A 258 -16.89 -5.96 18.11
C ALA A 258 -16.17 -7.07 17.32
N SER A 259 -15.90 -6.83 16.03
CA SER A 259 -15.27 -7.77 15.10
C SER A 259 -14.68 -7.01 13.89
N PRO A 260 -13.79 -7.62 13.10
CA PRO A 260 -13.54 -7.17 11.74
C PRO A 260 -14.82 -7.29 10.90
N GLY A 261 -14.87 -6.61 9.74
CA GLY A 261 -15.97 -6.76 8.78
C GLY A 261 -16.35 -5.49 7.99
N PRO A 262 -17.25 -5.61 6.99
CA PRO A 262 -17.54 -4.56 6.02
C PRO A 262 -18.21 -3.32 6.63
N MET A 263 -17.50 -2.20 6.65
CA MET A 263 -18.00 -0.91 7.16
C MET A 263 -18.70 -0.12 6.05
N LYS A 264 -19.96 0.30 6.28
CA LYS A 264 -20.58 1.31 5.41
C LYS A 264 -20.01 2.71 5.74
N VAL A 265 -19.49 3.38 4.71
CA VAL A 265 -19.20 4.82 4.71
C VAL A 265 -20.21 5.57 3.81
N ALA A 266 -20.14 6.90 3.79
CA ALA A 266 -20.90 7.69 2.83
C ALA A 266 -20.44 7.42 1.38
N ASP A 267 -21.35 7.49 0.43
CA ASP A 267 -21.13 7.05 -0.95
C ASP A 267 -20.01 7.86 -1.67
N ASP A 268 -19.79 9.12 -1.26
CA ASP A 268 -18.68 9.99 -1.70
C ASP A 268 -17.34 9.64 -1.02
N ARG A 269 -17.39 9.21 0.25
CA ARG A 269 -16.23 8.76 1.03
C ARG A 269 -15.71 7.40 0.56
N LEU A 270 -16.55 6.53 0.00
CA LEU A 270 -16.16 5.17 -0.39
C LEU A 270 -14.96 5.13 -1.33
N ARG A 271 -14.88 6.05 -2.31
CA ARG A 271 -13.75 6.14 -3.25
C ARG A 271 -12.44 6.66 -2.64
N LYS A 272 -12.49 7.21 -1.41
CA LYS A 272 -11.32 7.73 -0.68
C LYS A 272 -10.68 6.69 0.25
N VAL A 273 -11.43 5.63 0.59
CA VAL A 273 -11.00 4.55 1.50
C VAL A 273 -10.87 3.19 0.79
N LEU A 274 -10.87 3.21 -0.54
CA LEU A 274 -10.51 2.11 -1.44
C LEU A 274 -9.40 2.62 -2.36
N GLY A 275 -8.46 1.77 -2.73
CA GLY A 275 -7.31 2.22 -3.53
C GLY A 275 -6.39 1.13 -4.04
N LEU A 276 -5.16 1.52 -4.35
CA LEU A 276 -4.07 0.67 -4.82
C LEU A 276 -2.75 1.07 -4.16
N SER A 277 -1.95 0.08 -3.79
CA SER A 277 -0.64 0.30 -3.15
C SER A 277 0.49 0.31 -4.18
N ARG A 278 1.36 1.33 -4.09
CA ARG A 278 2.37 1.64 -5.11
C ARG A 278 3.80 1.40 -4.62
N MET A 279 4.50 0.44 -5.23
CA MET A 279 5.91 0.15 -4.94
C MET A 279 6.80 0.25 -6.18
N SER A 280 7.88 1.05 -6.05
CA SER A 280 8.73 1.61 -7.12
C SER A 280 10.22 1.59 -6.71
N PHE A 281 11.24 1.90 -7.55
CA PHE A 281 12.66 1.67 -7.17
C PHE A 281 13.72 2.77 -7.49
N HIS A 282 14.60 3.03 -6.50
CA HIS A 282 15.81 3.85 -6.48
C HIS A 282 16.88 3.16 -5.60
N ALA A 283 18.16 3.13 -6.00
CA ALA A 283 19.24 2.79 -5.07
C ALA A 283 19.74 4.03 -4.30
N VAL A 284 19.44 4.17 -2.99
CA VAL A 284 20.38 4.45 -1.86
C VAL A 284 19.67 4.79 -0.52
N ASN A 285 20.09 4.12 0.56
CA ASN A 285 20.27 4.60 1.95
C ASN A 285 19.24 5.50 2.69
N HIS A 286 17.97 5.58 2.31
CA HIS A 286 16.91 6.21 3.13
C HIS A 286 15.62 5.38 3.14
N PRO A 287 14.75 5.54 4.16
CA PRO A 287 13.53 4.75 4.28
C PRO A 287 12.58 4.95 3.08
N ILE A 288 11.83 3.89 2.83
CA ILE A 288 10.96 3.72 1.68
C ILE A 288 9.74 4.64 1.79
N ALA A 289 9.47 5.42 0.74
CA ALA A 289 8.20 6.13 0.58
C ALA A 289 7.26 5.28 -0.29
N ILE A 290 6.23 4.69 0.33
CA ILE A 290 5.03 4.21 -0.38
C ILE A 290 4.11 5.41 -0.66
N THR A 291 3.26 5.29 -1.67
CA THR A 291 2.22 6.29 -1.97
C THR A 291 0.97 5.55 -2.43
N ASP A 292 0.10 5.22 -1.48
CA ASP A 292 -1.21 4.64 -1.78
C ASP A 292 -2.10 5.67 -2.50
N LEU A 293 -2.83 5.21 -3.51
CA LEU A 293 -3.69 6.08 -4.33
C LEU A 293 -5.16 5.72 -4.12
N PRO A 294 -6.01 6.64 -3.61
CA PRO A 294 -7.45 6.41 -3.53
C PRO A 294 -8.06 6.27 -4.93
N LEU A 295 -9.28 5.73 -5.05
CA LEU A 295 -9.97 5.57 -6.35
C LEU A 295 -10.50 6.88 -6.97
N GLU A 296 -10.45 8.01 -6.26
CA GLU A 296 -10.75 9.35 -6.79
C GLU A 296 -9.61 9.91 -7.66
N ALA A 297 -9.80 11.05 -8.33
CA ALA A 297 -8.75 11.77 -9.05
C ALA A 297 -8.40 13.07 -8.32
N GLU A 298 -7.11 13.35 -8.14
CA GLU A 298 -6.66 14.64 -7.61
C GLU A 298 -7.08 15.77 -8.56
N THR A 299 -7.92 16.68 -8.07
CA THR A 299 -8.12 17.98 -8.73
C THR A 299 -6.93 18.87 -8.38
N PRO A 300 -6.18 19.43 -9.35
CA PRO A 300 -5.07 20.33 -9.04
C PRO A 300 -5.58 21.57 -8.29
N ALA A 301 -5.32 21.62 -6.99
CA ALA A 301 -5.74 22.71 -6.11
C ALA A 301 -4.89 23.97 -6.40
N ALA A 302 -5.33 24.78 -7.36
CA ALA A 302 -4.80 26.11 -7.58
C ALA A 302 -5.10 26.99 -6.37
N GLY A 303 -4.08 27.29 -5.57
CA GLY A 303 -4.23 28.02 -4.30
C GLY A 303 -4.54 27.12 -3.11
N ALA A 304 -3.68 26.14 -2.82
CA ALA A 304 -3.70 25.41 -1.55
C ALA A 304 -3.30 26.34 -0.39
N HIS A 305 -4.31 27.00 0.18
CA HIS A 305 -4.18 27.81 1.40
C HIS A 305 -4.17 26.96 2.67
N ASP A 306 -4.61 25.71 2.58
CA ASP A 306 -4.64 24.76 3.67
C ASP A 306 -3.54 23.70 3.49
N VAL A 307 -2.90 23.34 4.60
CA VAL A 307 -1.93 22.25 4.72
C VAL A 307 -2.47 21.27 5.76
N VAL A 308 -2.56 20.00 5.42
CA VAL A 308 -2.91 18.93 6.35
C VAL A 308 -1.65 18.37 6.98
N VAL A 309 -1.67 18.10 8.28
CA VAL A 309 -0.69 17.26 8.98
C VAL A 309 -1.30 15.87 9.12
N ASP A 310 -0.77 14.88 8.41
CA ASP A 310 -1.33 13.52 8.29
C ASP A 310 -0.22 12.52 7.92
N ASN A 311 -0.26 11.33 8.51
CA ASN A 311 0.74 10.27 8.45
C ASN A 311 2.18 10.78 8.66
N PHE A 312 2.39 11.58 9.72
CA PHE A 312 3.68 12.25 10.01
C PHE A 312 4.23 13.03 8.79
N SER A 313 3.36 13.68 8.02
CA SER A 313 3.74 14.49 6.86
C SER A 313 3.03 15.84 6.86
N PHE A 314 3.52 16.79 6.07
CA PHE A 314 2.79 18.01 5.70
C PHE A 314 2.31 17.86 4.26
N SER A 315 1.02 18.07 4.00
CA SER A 315 0.42 17.94 2.67
C SER A 315 -0.39 19.19 2.29
N PRO A 316 0.04 19.98 1.29
CA PRO A 316 1.23 19.81 0.47
C PRO A 316 2.53 20.15 1.23
N ALA A 317 3.55 19.30 1.08
CA ALA A 317 4.88 19.54 1.67
C ALA A 317 5.57 20.81 1.11
N LYS A 318 5.12 21.28 -0.06
CA LYS A 318 5.50 22.58 -0.62
C LYS A 318 4.28 23.30 -1.19
N ALA A 319 4.02 24.50 -0.69
CA ALA A 319 3.05 25.44 -1.25
C ALA A 319 3.76 26.66 -1.88
N SER A 320 3.15 27.23 -2.92
CA SER A 320 3.56 28.50 -3.52
C SER A 320 2.38 29.46 -3.50
N VAL A 321 2.56 30.65 -2.92
CA VAL A 321 1.50 31.65 -2.70
C VAL A 321 2.00 33.07 -2.94
N SER A 322 1.10 34.02 -3.15
CA SER A 322 1.45 35.44 -3.25
C SER A 322 1.67 36.06 -1.87
N ALA A 323 2.49 37.12 -1.79
CA ALA A 323 2.60 37.95 -0.59
C ALA A 323 1.23 38.43 -0.07
N GLY A 324 1.07 38.40 1.25
CA GLY A 324 -0.16 38.70 1.95
C GLY A 324 -1.13 37.53 2.13
N THR A 325 -0.74 36.32 1.73
CA THR A 325 -1.56 35.09 1.87
C THR A 325 -1.49 34.50 3.27
N THR A 326 -2.63 34.03 3.79
CA THR A 326 -2.67 33.15 4.98
C THR A 326 -2.55 31.68 4.56
N ILE A 327 -1.76 30.91 5.29
CA ILE A 327 -1.75 29.44 5.28
C ILE A 327 -2.36 28.94 6.59
N THR A 328 -3.19 27.90 6.53
CA THR A 328 -3.72 27.19 7.71
C THR A 328 -3.21 25.75 7.72
N TRP A 329 -2.60 25.33 8.82
CA TRP A 329 -2.29 23.93 9.08
C TRP A 329 -3.41 23.31 9.92
N THR A 330 -3.91 22.14 9.51
CA THR A 330 -4.86 21.33 10.29
C THR A 330 -4.20 20.01 10.66
N ASN A 331 -4.18 19.63 11.93
CA ASN A 331 -3.76 18.28 12.31
C ASN A 331 -4.87 17.25 12.03
N ARG A 332 -4.53 16.11 11.46
CA ARG A 332 -5.40 14.95 11.22
C ARG A 332 -4.76 13.62 11.66
N ASP A 333 -3.50 13.63 12.07
CA ASP A 333 -2.90 12.52 12.82
C ASP A 333 -3.56 12.40 14.20
N ASP A 334 -3.58 11.17 14.74
CA ASP A 334 -3.93 10.86 16.14
C ASP A 334 -2.80 11.20 17.14
N VAL A 335 -1.69 11.72 16.62
CA VAL A 335 -0.52 12.16 17.40
C VAL A 335 -0.44 13.69 17.37
N PRO A 336 -0.19 14.36 18.51
CA PRO A 336 -0.03 15.81 18.54
C PRO A 336 1.19 16.32 17.76
N HIS A 337 1.06 17.48 17.12
CA HIS A 337 2.12 18.08 16.29
C HIS A 337 2.38 19.56 16.63
N THR A 338 3.39 20.14 15.97
CA THR A 338 3.70 21.58 15.99
C THR A 338 4.15 22.02 14.60
N ILE A 339 4.01 23.31 14.30
CA ILE A 339 4.53 23.95 13.10
C ILE A 339 5.57 24.97 13.57
N VAL A 340 6.85 24.75 13.21
CA VAL A 340 7.97 25.58 13.66
C VAL A 340 8.78 26.05 12.44
N SER A 341 8.91 27.37 12.24
CA SER A 341 9.79 27.90 11.19
C SER A 341 11.26 27.61 11.53
N ALA A 342 12.05 27.16 10.55
CA ALA A 342 13.48 26.94 10.70
C ALA A 342 14.26 28.23 11.03
N GLU A 343 13.73 29.38 10.57
CA GLU A 343 14.27 30.72 10.86
C GLU A 343 13.57 31.39 12.06
N GLN A 344 12.81 30.61 12.86
CA GLN A 344 12.06 31.04 14.04
C GLN A 344 11.02 32.15 13.82
N LYS A 345 10.67 32.45 12.55
CA LYS A 345 9.71 33.49 12.14
C LYS A 345 8.27 33.24 12.61
N PHE A 346 7.90 31.97 12.85
CA PHE A 346 6.62 31.57 13.41
C PHE A 346 6.74 30.23 14.15
N ARG A 347 5.86 30.02 15.14
CA ARG A 347 5.70 28.77 15.88
C ARG A 347 4.25 28.62 16.34
N SER A 348 3.65 27.46 16.14
CA SER A 348 2.32 27.13 16.68
C SER A 348 2.36 26.76 18.17
N PRO A 349 1.19 26.69 18.84
CA PRO A 349 0.97 25.79 19.97
C PRO A 349 1.23 24.32 19.59
N VAL A 350 1.17 23.40 20.56
CA VAL A 350 0.88 22.00 20.22
C VAL A 350 -0.52 21.95 19.63
N LEU A 351 -0.71 21.19 18.55
CA LEU A 351 -2.01 20.90 17.95
C LEU A 351 -2.34 19.43 18.22
N ASP A 352 -3.45 19.16 18.90
CA ASP A 352 -4.06 17.84 18.99
C ASP A 352 -4.84 17.49 17.70
N THR A 353 -5.53 16.36 17.66
CA THR A 353 -6.32 15.92 16.50
C THR A 353 -7.38 16.96 16.12
N ASP A 354 -7.56 17.23 14.82
CA ASP A 354 -8.46 18.23 14.23
C ASP A 354 -8.17 19.72 14.56
N GLU A 355 -7.19 20.02 15.44
CA GLU A 355 -6.80 21.39 15.77
C GLU A 355 -6.04 22.10 14.64
N GLN A 356 -6.06 23.44 14.67
CA GLN A 356 -5.58 24.29 13.58
C GLN A 356 -4.66 25.43 14.03
N PHE A 357 -3.72 25.80 13.16
CA PHE A 357 -2.86 26.97 13.30
C PHE A 357 -2.78 27.72 11.97
N SER A 358 -2.93 29.04 11.97
CA SER A 358 -2.80 29.85 10.75
C SER A 358 -1.68 30.89 10.85
N HIS A 359 -0.94 31.12 9.77
CA HIS A 359 0.08 32.16 9.66
C HIS A 359 -0.03 32.92 8.35
N ARG A 360 0.19 34.24 8.37
CA ARG A 360 0.09 35.12 7.21
C ARG A 360 1.47 35.57 6.73
N PHE A 361 1.71 35.39 5.43
CA PHE A 361 3.00 35.53 4.78
C PHE A 361 3.08 36.84 3.96
N ASP A 362 3.42 37.94 4.61
CA ASP A 362 3.45 39.28 3.99
C ASP A 362 4.71 39.61 3.17
N VAL A 363 5.79 38.83 3.28
CA VAL A 363 7.09 39.14 2.63
C VAL A 363 7.47 38.05 1.64
N PRO A 364 7.79 38.37 0.38
CA PRO A 364 8.32 37.40 -0.60
C PRO A 364 9.60 36.70 -0.10
N GLY A 365 9.71 35.41 -0.35
CA GLY A 365 10.82 34.58 0.14
C GLY A 365 10.47 33.11 0.27
N THR A 366 11.43 32.29 0.72
CA THR A 366 11.23 30.87 1.01
C THR A 366 11.25 30.65 2.52
N TYR A 367 10.22 30.00 3.04
CA TYR A 367 10.02 29.74 4.46
C TYR A 367 10.04 28.22 4.70
N GLN A 368 11.17 27.71 5.17
CA GLN A 368 11.27 26.34 5.65
C GLN A 368 10.63 26.23 7.03
N TYR A 369 9.90 25.14 7.29
CA TYR A 369 9.31 24.81 8.58
C TYR A 369 9.36 23.31 8.85
N PHE A 370 9.21 22.91 10.11
CA PHE A 370 9.31 21.52 10.57
C PHE A 370 8.40 21.26 11.78
N CYS A 371 8.15 19.99 12.10
CA CYS A 371 7.49 19.63 13.37
C CYS A 371 8.52 19.59 14.51
N GLY A 372 8.29 20.41 15.55
CA GLY A 372 9.20 20.50 16.70
C GLY A 372 9.26 19.25 17.57
N MET A 373 8.23 18.39 17.52
CA MET A 373 8.21 17.09 18.20
C MET A 373 8.70 15.96 17.28
N HIS A 374 8.59 16.14 15.96
CA HIS A 374 8.97 15.15 14.95
C HIS A 374 9.90 15.79 13.89
N PRO A 375 11.18 16.09 14.20
CA PRO A 375 12.01 17.00 13.38
C PRO A 375 12.37 16.54 11.97
N LYS A 376 11.97 15.33 11.56
CA LYS A 376 12.07 14.83 10.18
C LYS A 376 10.90 15.28 9.30
N MET A 377 9.79 15.70 9.90
CA MET A 377 8.66 16.30 9.19
C MET A 377 9.06 17.72 8.80
N THR A 378 9.17 17.99 7.50
CA THR A 378 9.59 19.29 6.97
C THR A 378 8.68 19.75 5.84
N GLY A 379 8.39 21.05 5.79
CA GLY A 379 7.62 21.66 4.73
C GLY A 379 8.17 23.02 4.31
N GLN A 380 7.70 23.52 3.17
CA GLN A 380 8.16 24.76 2.55
C GLN A 380 6.99 25.62 2.06
N ILE A 381 6.95 26.89 2.47
CA ILE A 381 6.11 27.91 1.80
C ILE A 381 7.03 28.79 0.94
N VAL A 382 6.71 28.95 -0.34
CA VAL A 382 7.35 29.92 -1.22
C VAL A 382 6.37 31.07 -1.44
N VAL A 383 6.81 32.29 -1.14
CA VAL A 383 6.03 33.51 -1.23
C VAL A 383 6.56 34.34 -2.40
N GLY A 384 5.71 34.61 -3.39
CA GLY A 384 6.00 35.42 -4.58
C GLY A 384 5.50 36.85 -4.49
#